data_AF-A0A4R5UA25-F1
#
_entry.id   AF-A0A4R5UA25-F1
#
_cell.length_a   1.000
_cell.length_b   1.000
_cell.length_c   1.000
_cell.angle_alpha   90.00
_cell.angle_beta   90.00
_cell.angle_gamma   90.00
#
_symmetry.space_group_name_H-M   'P 1'
#
loop_
_entity.id
_entity.type
_entity.pdbx_description
1 polymer ?
#
loop_
_entity_poly.entity_id
_entity_poly.type
_entity_poly.pdbx_seq_one_letter_code
_entity_poly.pdbx_strand_id
1 'polypeptide(L)'
;MRIGRTMGGAMCVLALCSCVSTSPRAPAVLITGDVDRFDALMARAGPTPDAATLQRDYLAPGSAALQAFDRETIGGAARLSDAIAGQPTRWRDALERCGTDTARAAAQADAQDVLQAYRRVFADFSAPPIHLLLGADHSSGMRLPGPRVAIALERVCATPDWRPGFRTLLAHEFAHAPQPEWPDDAPQRRDLLAWALREGAADYLGALVRGDDPSGAGNAWAMAREAALFAEFHRDRATMRAHWQGAAPDAVAIESGTRWFWNAESPERPQDLGYWIGQRIWHGYVTRAPDRTQALRRLLTLDDPDAVLQNSGYAPAVAD
;
A
#
# COMPACT_ATOMS: atom_id res chain seq x y z
N MET A 1 42.54 -16.32 54.74
CA MET A 1 42.91 -15.54 53.54
C MET A 1 41.64 -15.26 52.73
N ARG A 2 41.22 -13.99 52.78
CA ARG A 2 40.29 -13.24 51.91
C ARG A 2 38.93 -13.83 51.43
N ILE A 3 37.87 -13.11 51.88
CA ILE A 3 36.74 -12.53 51.10
C ILE A 3 35.69 -13.55 50.62
N GLY A 4 34.41 -13.52 51.02
CA GLY A 4 33.47 -12.39 51.09
C GLY A 4 32.44 -12.59 49.97
N ARG A 5 31.18 -12.92 50.31
CA ARG A 5 30.09 -13.05 49.33
C ARG A 5 28.81 -12.45 49.91
N THR A 6 28.50 -11.26 49.40
CA THR A 6 27.22 -10.55 49.51
C THR A 6 26.15 -11.31 48.71
N MET A 7 24.99 -11.58 49.33
CA MET A 7 23.80 -12.04 48.61
C MET A 7 23.07 -10.80 48.07
N GLY A 8 23.19 -10.57 46.76
CA GLY A 8 22.35 -9.62 46.02
C GLY A 8 21.01 -10.26 45.70
N GLY A 9 19.92 -9.56 46.04
CA GLY A 9 18.56 -9.95 45.69
C GLY A 9 18.34 -9.91 44.18
N ALA A 10 17.77 -10.98 43.64
CA ALA A 10 17.32 -11.03 42.25
C ALA A 10 15.99 -10.27 42.12
N MET A 11 16.07 -9.06 41.57
CA MET A 11 14.91 -8.30 41.13
C MET A 11 14.45 -8.88 39.80
N CYS A 12 13.35 -9.62 39.83
CA CYS A 12 12.74 -10.22 38.64
C CYS A 12 12.03 -9.13 37.82
N VAL A 13 12.72 -8.58 36.83
CA VAL A 13 12.12 -7.67 35.85
C VAL A 13 11.26 -8.52 34.91
N LEU A 14 9.96 -8.52 35.15
CA LEU A 14 8.94 -9.01 34.21
C LEU A 14 8.92 -8.07 33.01
N ALA A 15 9.69 -8.41 31.97
CA ALA A 15 9.53 -7.83 30.65
C ALA A 15 8.19 -8.30 30.08
N LEU A 16 7.16 -7.47 30.19
CA LEU A 16 5.91 -7.61 29.45
C LEU A 16 6.22 -7.34 27.97
N CYS A 17 6.62 -8.39 27.25
CA CYS A 17 6.54 -8.40 25.80
C CYS A 17 5.05 -8.39 25.44
N SER A 18 4.49 -7.21 25.17
CA SER A 18 3.18 -7.07 24.54
C SER A 18 3.28 -7.55 23.10
N CYS A 19 3.26 -8.86 22.90
CA CYS A 19 2.93 -9.46 21.62
C CYS A 19 1.46 -9.14 21.35
N VAL A 20 1.22 -8.10 20.53
CA VAL A 20 -0.10 -7.84 19.95
C VAL A 20 -0.41 -9.04 19.05
N SER A 21 -1.04 -10.04 19.65
CA SER A 21 -1.64 -11.15 18.91
C SER A 21 -2.84 -10.59 18.19
N THR A 22 -2.71 -10.27 16.91
CA THR A 22 -3.85 -9.96 16.05
C THR A 22 -4.67 -11.22 15.90
N SER A 23 -5.66 -11.39 16.78
CA SER A 23 -6.60 -12.50 16.67
C SER A 23 -7.27 -12.45 15.30
N PRO A 24 -7.38 -13.57 14.55
CA PRO A 24 -8.07 -13.61 13.26
C PRO A 24 -9.55 -13.24 13.36
N ARG A 25 -10.09 -13.03 14.57
CA ARG A 25 -11.44 -12.50 14.84
C ARG A 25 -11.50 -11.01 15.19
N ALA A 26 -10.36 -10.32 15.30
CA ALA A 26 -10.35 -8.89 15.67
C ALA A 26 -11.13 -8.06 14.63
N PRO A 27 -11.88 -7.03 15.06
CA PRO A 27 -12.51 -6.10 14.12
C PRO A 27 -11.44 -5.27 13.40
N ALA A 28 -11.78 -4.68 12.26
CA ALA A 28 -10.95 -3.63 11.67
C ALA A 28 -10.85 -2.45 12.65
N VAL A 29 -9.72 -1.74 12.69
CA VAL A 29 -9.53 -0.63 13.62
C VAL A 29 -8.99 0.57 12.84
N LEU A 30 -9.76 1.65 12.84
CA LEU A 30 -9.27 2.96 12.42
C LEU A 30 -8.57 3.67 13.58
N ILE A 31 -7.38 4.22 13.30
CA ILE A 31 -6.59 5.03 14.19
C ILE A 31 -6.55 6.44 13.61
N THR A 32 -7.13 7.41 14.33
CA THR A 32 -7.39 8.77 13.81
C THR A 32 -6.58 9.86 14.49
N GLY A 33 -5.71 9.50 15.45
CA GLY A 33 -5.01 10.49 16.28
C GLY A 33 -4.13 11.47 15.50
N ASP A 34 -3.64 11.09 14.32
CA ASP A 34 -2.89 12.02 13.45
C ASP A 34 -3.84 13.01 12.74
N VAL A 35 -5.07 12.62 12.41
CA VAL A 35 -6.10 13.55 11.91
C VAL A 35 -6.46 14.57 12.98
N ASP A 36 -6.66 14.13 14.24
CA ASP A 36 -6.98 15.03 15.36
C ASP A 36 -5.86 16.04 15.62
N ARG A 37 -4.61 15.58 15.54
CA ARG A 37 -3.43 16.43 15.66
C ARG A 37 -3.36 17.46 14.55
N PHE A 38 -3.64 17.05 13.32
CA PHE A 38 -3.62 17.93 12.15
C PHE A 38 -4.76 18.95 12.21
N ASP A 39 -5.98 18.55 12.58
CA ASP A 39 -7.13 19.46 12.73
C ASP A 39 -6.85 20.54 13.78
N ALA A 40 -6.36 20.14 14.96
CA ALA A 40 -5.94 21.07 16.00
C ALA A 40 -4.79 22.00 15.56
N LEU A 41 -3.96 21.58 14.59
CA LEU A 41 -2.95 22.41 13.94
C LEU A 41 -3.55 23.46 13.03
N MET A 42 -4.43 23.05 12.14
CA MET A 42 -5.08 23.98 11.21
C MET A 42 -5.93 25.02 11.95
N ALA A 43 -6.60 24.62 13.02
CA ALA A 43 -7.39 25.52 13.87
C ALA A 43 -6.55 26.65 14.52
N ARG A 44 -5.30 26.37 14.91
CA ARG A 44 -4.43 27.37 15.57
C ARG A 44 -3.54 28.15 14.60
N ALA A 45 -3.03 27.50 13.55
CA ALA A 45 -2.03 28.05 12.64
C ALA A 45 -2.64 28.66 11.36
N GLY A 46 -3.91 28.37 11.09
CA GLY A 46 -4.59 28.80 9.88
C GLY A 46 -4.39 27.84 8.70
N PRO A 47 -4.87 28.21 7.50
CA PRO A 47 -4.96 27.31 6.35
C PRO A 47 -3.63 27.02 5.65
N THR A 48 -2.56 27.75 5.98
CA THR A 48 -1.24 27.64 5.34
C THR A 48 -0.13 27.71 6.40
N PRO A 49 -0.04 26.70 7.30
CA PRO A 49 1.01 26.63 8.30
C PRO A 49 2.39 26.48 7.63
N ASP A 50 3.42 27.10 8.22
CA ASP A 50 4.79 26.96 7.74
C ASP A 50 5.40 25.59 8.08
N ALA A 51 6.50 25.24 7.40
CA ALA A 51 7.22 24.00 7.61
C ALA A 51 7.68 23.79 9.06
N ALA A 52 8.10 24.86 9.76
CA ALA A 52 8.53 24.76 11.14
C ALA A 52 7.37 24.35 12.08
N THR A 53 6.18 24.89 11.84
CA THR A 53 4.95 24.57 12.57
C THR A 53 4.49 23.14 12.27
N LEU A 54 4.48 22.74 11.01
CA LEU A 54 4.13 21.37 10.59
C LEU A 54 5.11 20.33 11.17
N GLN A 55 6.42 20.62 11.16
CA GLN A 55 7.41 19.74 11.76
C GLN A 55 7.19 19.59 13.26
N ARG A 56 7.12 20.72 13.98
CA ARG A 56 7.06 20.74 15.44
C ARG A 56 5.79 20.10 15.98
N ASP A 57 4.66 20.34 15.31
CA ASP A 57 3.37 20.06 15.91
C ASP A 57 2.58 18.93 15.23
N TYR A 58 3.00 18.49 14.03
CA TYR A 58 2.36 17.38 13.32
C TYR A 58 3.32 16.21 13.08
N LEU A 59 4.41 16.41 12.35
CA LEU A 59 5.29 15.30 11.95
C LEU A 59 6.14 14.74 13.11
N ALA A 60 6.80 15.60 13.90
CA ALA A 60 7.64 15.16 15.02
C ALA A 60 6.86 14.40 16.12
N PRO A 61 5.70 14.91 16.62
CA PRO A 61 4.89 14.18 17.59
C PRO A 61 3.95 13.15 16.94
N GLY A 62 4.06 12.94 15.62
CA GLY A 62 3.24 12.02 14.85
C GLY A 62 3.33 10.57 15.33
N SER A 63 2.29 9.79 15.04
CA SER A 63 2.34 8.35 15.30
C SER A 63 3.48 7.67 14.53
N ALA A 64 3.83 6.45 14.93
CA ALA A 64 4.80 5.64 14.18
C ALA A 64 4.36 5.41 12.72
N ALA A 65 3.05 5.42 12.44
CA ALA A 65 2.54 5.32 11.08
C ALA A 65 2.76 6.62 10.30
N LEU A 66 2.48 7.79 10.90
CA LEU A 66 2.77 9.08 10.26
C LEU A 66 4.27 9.26 10.02
N GLN A 67 5.13 8.87 10.96
CA GLN A 67 6.58 8.94 10.75
C GLN A 67 7.07 8.02 9.62
N ALA A 68 6.47 6.83 9.47
CA ALA A 68 6.77 5.95 8.34
C ALA A 68 6.24 6.53 7.03
N PHE A 69 4.99 7.00 7.01
CA PHE A 69 4.40 7.66 5.86
C PHE A 69 5.18 8.92 5.46
N ASP A 70 5.74 9.67 6.41
CA ASP A 70 6.57 10.83 6.13
C ASP A 70 7.83 10.45 5.34
N ARG A 71 8.56 9.43 5.79
CA ARG A 71 9.77 8.94 5.11
C ARG A 71 9.50 8.43 3.70
N GLU A 72 8.39 7.71 3.53
CA GLU A 72 8.09 7.01 2.28
C GLU A 72 7.37 7.91 1.25
N THR A 73 6.57 8.89 1.69
CA THR A 73 5.73 9.66 0.76
C THR A 73 5.59 11.15 1.01
N ILE A 74 5.62 11.67 2.25
CA ILE A 74 5.51 13.13 2.47
C ILE A 74 6.83 13.80 2.09
N GLY A 75 7.97 13.27 2.54
CA GLY A 75 9.29 13.84 2.29
C GLY A 75 9.61 15.06 3.17
N GLY A 76 9.02 15.16 4.35
CA GLY A 76 9.31 16.19 5.35
C GLY A 76 8.42 17.43 5.28
N ALA A 77 8.56 18.28 6.31
CA ALA A 77 7.66 19.40 6.54
C ALA A 77 7.68 20.50 5.47
N ALA A 78 8.83 20.69 4.79
CA ALA A 78 8.92 21.68 3.71
C ALA A 78 7.99 21.29 2.55
N ARG A 79 8.06 20.05 2.09
CA ARG A 79 7.20 19.54 1.02
C ARG A 79 5.72 19.52 1.43
N LEU A 80 5.42 19.19 2.67
CA LEU A 80 4.05 19.28 3.20
C LEU A 80 3.54 20.74 3.21
N SER A 81 4.37 21.68 3.66
CA SER A 81 4.06 23.11 3.67
C SER A 81 3.78 23.64 2.27
N ASP A 82 4.64 23.28 1.30
CA ASP A 82 4.51 23.72 -0.09
C ASP A 82 3.24 23.14 -0.74
N ALA A 83 2.93 21.86 -0.49
CA ALA A 83 1.71 21.23 -0.98
C ALA A 83 0.46 21.92 -0.42
N ILE A 84 0.42 22.19 0.89
CA ILE A 84 -0.71 22.90 1.53
C ILE A 84 -0.83 24.33 1.00
N ALA A 85 0.28 25.06 0.88
CA ALA A 85 0.28 26.43 0.37
C ALA A 85 -0.20 26.50 -1.09
N GLY A 86 0.14 25.49 -1.91
CA GLY A 86 -0.29 25.40 -3.30
C GLY A 86 -1.79 25.13 -3.47
N GLN A 87 -2.43 24.42 -2.54
CA GLN A 87 -3.86 24.10 -2.64
C GLN A 87 -4.55 23.93 -1.27
N PRO A 88 -4.66 25.00 -0.45
CA PRO A 88 -5.09 24.90 0.95
C PRO A 88 -6.53 24.41 1.12
N THR A 89 -7.38 24.59 0.10
CA THR A 89 -8.76 24.08 0.09
C THR A 89 -8.81 22.56 0.16
N ARG A 90 -7.83 21.83 -0.38
CA ARG A 90 -7.82 20.37 -0.38
C ARG A 90 -7.77 19.78 1.03
N TRP A 91 -6.87 20.29 1.88
CA TRP A 91 -6.75 19.82 3.27
C TRP A 91 -7.94 20.26 4.12
N ARG A 92 -8.46 21.48 3.89
CA ARG A 92 -9.68 21.96 4.54
C ARG A 92 -10.87 21.05 4.21
N ASP A 93 -11.12 20.82 2.92
CA ASP A 93 -12.21 19.97 2.43
C ASP A 93 -12.09 18.54 2.98
N ALA A 94 -10.87 18.01 3.08
CA ALA A 94 -10.63 16.70 3.65
C ALA A 94 -11.02 16.62 5.14
N LEU A 95 -10.66 17.64 5.94
CA LEU A 95 -11.07 17.72 7.35
C LEU A 95 -12.59 17.89 7.48
N GLU A 96 -13.21 18.74 6.67
CA GLU A 96 -14.66 18.97 6.72
C GLU A 96 -15.47 17.73 6.29
N ARG A 97 -15.03 17.02 5.26
CA ARG A 97 -15.74 15.86 4.71
C ARG A 97 -15.48 14.56 5.46
N CYS A 98 -14.24 14.34 5.90
CA CYS A 98 -13.77 13.07 6.45
C CYS A 98 -13.18 13.16 7.86
N GLY A 99 -12.85 14.37 8.32
CA GLY A 99 -12.30 14.59 9.65
C GLY A 99 -13.35 14.56 10.77
N THR A 100 -14.64 14.62 10.46
CA THR A 100 -15.72 14.62 11.47
C THR A 100 -15.95 13.23 12.08
N ASP A 101 -16.45 13.19 13.33
CA ASP A 101 -16.79 11.93 14.01
C ASP A 101 -17.78 11.07 13.21
N THR A 102 -18.79 11.69 12.60
CA THR A 102 -19.77 11.00 11.75
C THR A 102 -19.10 10.35 10.54
N ALA A 103 -18.22 11.08 9.84
CA ALA A 103 -17.53 10.54 8.68
C ALA A 103 -16.56 9.42 9.06
N ARG A 104 -15.85 9.57 10.18
CA ARG A 104 -14.95 8.52 10.72
C ARG A 104 -15.71 7.28 11.17
N ALA A 105 -16.90 7.43 11.77
CA ALA A 105 -17.77 6.30 12.10
C ALA A 105 -18.25 5.56 10.83
N ALA A 106 -18.58 6.31 9.77
CA ALA A 106 -18.91 5.70 8.48
C ALA A 106 -17.70 4.97 7.86
N ALA A 107 -16.50 5.56 7.90
CA ALA A 107 -15.27 4.91 7.46
C ALA A 107 -14.97 3.64 8.27
N GLN A 108 -15.21 3.66 9.59
CA GLN A 108 -15.04 2.49 10.46
C GLN A 108 -15.99 1.36 10.08
N ALA A 109 -17.24 1.68 9.73
CA ALA A 109 -18.21 0.71 9.22
C ALA A 109 -17.77 0.14 7.85
N ASP A 110 -17.35 1.00 6.91
CA ASP A 110 -16.81 0.56 5.62
C ASP A 110 -15.59 -0.36 5.81
N ALA A 111 -14.73 -0.08 6.78
CA ALA A 111 -13.58 -0.93 7.09
C ALA A 111 -13.96 -2.30 7.64
N GLN A 112 -15.02 -2.38 8.46
CA GLN A 112 -15.58 -3.68 8.86
C GLN A 112 -16.13 -4.43 7.65
N ASP A 113 -16.87 -3.77 6.78
CA ASP A 113 -17.50 -4.42 5.62
C ASP A 113 -16.45 -5.01 4.68
N VAL A 114 -15.37 -4.25 4.39
CA VAL A 114 -14.24 -4.74 3.58
C VAL A 114 -13.53 -5.92 4.26
N LEU A 115 -13.30 -5.86 5.58
CA LEU A 115 -12.74 -7.00 6.32
C LEU A 115 -13.63 -8.23 6.24
N GLN A 116 -14.95 -8.09 6.37
CA GLN A 116 -15.87 -9.22 6.25
C GLN A 116 -15.89 -9.78 4.83
N ALA A 117 -15.76 -8.93 3.82
CA ALA A 117 -15.63 -9.38 2.43
C ALA A 117 -14.36 -10.20 2.22
N TYR A 118 -13.21 -9.76 2.75
CA TYR A 118 -11.98 -10.56 2.78
C TYR A 118 -12.16 -11.90 3.51
N ARG A 119 -12.84 -11.91 4.67
CA ARG A 119 -13.09 -13.13 5.44
C ARG A 119 -13.99 -14.16 4.76
N ARG A 120 -14.85 -13.72 3.83
CA ARG A 120 -15.63 -14.64 2.99
C ARG A 120 -14.75 -15.40 2.00
N VAL A 121 -13.64 -14.80 1.57
CA VAL A 121 -12.64 -15.43 0.68
C VAL A 121 -11.60 -16.20 1.48
N PHE A 122 -11.15 -15.63 2.60
CA PHE A 122 -10.08 -16.15 3.46
C PHE A 122 -10.54 -16.10 4.93
N ALA A 123 -11.10 -17.19 5.44
CA ALA A 123 -11.70 -17.24 6.78
C ALA A 123 -10.74 -16.83 7.92
N ASP A 124 -9.43 -16.97 7.69
CA ASP A 124 -8.33 -16.63 8.59
C ASP A 124 -7.75 -15.22 8.40
N PHE A 125 -8.34 -14.39 7.52
CA PHE A 125 -7.84 -13.05 7.25
C PHE A 125 -7.93 -12.13 8.47
N SER A 126 -6.80 -11.48 8.78
CA SER A 126 -6.67 -10.46 9.80
C SER A 126 -6.38 -9.12 9.15
N ALA A 127 -7.21 -8.11 9.42
CA ALA A 127 -6.94 -6.75 8.97
C ALA A 127 -5.74 -6.16 9.74
N PRO A 128 -4.89 -5.37 9.06
CA PRO A 128 -3.94 -4.50 9.73
C PRO A 128 -4.67 -3.32 10.42
N PRO A 129 -4.05 -2.66 11.41
CA PRO A 129 -4.50 -1.34 11.86
C PRO A 129 -4.45 -0.33 10.71
N ILE A 130 -5.48 0.50 10.60
CA ILE A 130 -5.64 1.49 9.53
C ILE A 130 -5.46 2.87 10.13
N HIS A 131 -4.40 3.56 9.73
CA HIS A 131 -4.08 4.90 10.20
C HIS A 131 -4.61 5.94 9.21
N LEU A 132 -5.52 6.80 9.67
CA LEU A 132 -5.94 7.96 8.92
C LEU A 132 -4.99 9.12 9.23
N LEU A 133 -4.52 9.80 8.20
CA LEU A 133 -3.57 10.90 8.31
C LEU A 133 -3.73 11.89 7.14
N LEU A 134 -2.98 12.98 7.20
CA LEU A 134 -2.85 13.96 6.12
C LEU A 134 -1.42 13.97 5.58
N GLY A 135 -1.28 13.85 4.27
CA GLY A 135 -0.01 13.84 3.55
C GLY A 135 0.22 15.08 2.70
N ALA A 136 1.14 14.96 1.75
CA ALA A 136 1.54 16.00 0.79
C ALA A 136 0.99 15.76 -0.62
N ASP A 137 -0.23 15.20 -0.74
CA ASP A 137 -0.91 14.94 -2.01
C ASP A 137 -0.15 14.03 -3.00
N HIS A 138 0.60 13.05 -2.47
CA HIS A 138 1.41 12.14 -3.29
C HIS A 138 0.86 10.72 -3.33
N SER A 139 0.51 10.15 -2.18
CA SER A 139 -0.07 8.81 -2.08
C SER A 139 -1.41 8.85 -1.36
N SER A 140 -2.41 8.15 -1.90
CA SER A 140 -3.74 8.03 -1.28
C SER A 140 -3.76 7.01 -0.16
N GLY A 141 -2.92 5.97 -0.26
CA GLY A 141 -2.83 4.88 0.70
C GLY A 141 -1.55 4.07 0.51
N MET A 142 -1.11 3.40 1.58
CA MET A 142 0.08 2.56 1.54
C MET A 142 0.13 1.57 2.70
N ARG A 143 0.54 0.33 2.40
CA ARG A 143 1.04 -0.62 3.38
C ARG A 143 2.39 -0.18 3.96
N LEU A 144 2.39 0.16 5.24
CA LEU A 144 3.56 0.54 6.04
C LEU A 144 4.20 -0.69 6.72
N PRO A 145 5.48 -0.58 7.16
CA PRO A 145 6.14 -1.64 7.92
C PRO A 145 5.33 -2.09 9.15
N GLY A 146 5.46 -3.35 9.55
CA GLY A 146 4.81 -3.87 10.76
C GLY A 146 3.28 -3.94 10.65
N PRO A 147 2.77 -4.83 9.78
CA PRO A 147 1.55 -4.71 8.97
C PRO A 147 0.58 -3.59 9.39
N ARG A 148 0.81 -2.39 8.86
CA ARG A 148 -0.06 -1.21 9.04
C ARG A 148 -0.48 -0.69 7.67
N VAL A 149 -1.65 -0.08 7.59
CA VAL A 149 -2.06 0.67 6.40
C VAL A 149 -2.20 2.13 6.80
N ALA A 150 -1.69 3.04 5.98
CA ALA A 150 -1.98 4.47 6.08
C ALA A 150 -2.89 4.89 4.93
N ILE A 151 -3.84 5.78 5.22
CA ILE A 151 -4.76 6.37 4.25
C ILE A 151 -4.71 7.89 4.40
N ALA A 152 -4.43 8.58 3.29
CA ALA A 152 -4.28 10.03 3.24
C ALA A 152 -5.60 10.71 2.87
N LEU A 153 -6.18 11.44 3.81
CA LEU A 153 -7.52 12.02 3.65
C LEU A 153 -7.56 13.12 2.59
N GLU A 154 -6.47 13.86 2.36
CA GLU A 154 -6.42 14.93 1.35
C GLU A 154 -6.60 14.43 -0.09
N ARG A 155 -6.41 13.12 -0.31
CA ARG A 155 -6.62 12.48 -1.60
C ARG A 155 -7.93 11.71 -1.66
N VAL A 156 -8.19 10.87 -0.66
CA VAL A 156 -9.42 10.04 -0.65
C VAL A 156 -10.68 10.91 -0.56
N CYS A 157 -10.60 12.04 0.12
CA CYS A 157 -11.73 12.94 0.37
C CYS A 157 -11.77 14.16 -0.55
N ALA A 158 -11.00 14.10 -1.65
CA ALA A 158 -10.95 15.18 -2.65
C ALA A 158 -12.31 15.44 -3.32
N THR A 159 -13.21 14.45 -3.34
CA THR A 159 -14.59 14.58 -3.86
C THR A 159 -15.63 14.36 -2.75
N PRO A 160 -16.87 14.88 -2.89
CA PRO A 160 -17.93 14.68 -1.89
C PRO A 160 -18.35 13.22 -1.70
N ASP A 161 -18.39 12.42 -2.77
CA ASP A 161 -18.73 10.99 -2.72
C ASP A 161 -17.46 10.14 -2.54
N TRP A 162 -16.83 10.28 -1.38
CA TRP A 162 -15.52 9.68 -1.08
C TRP A 162 -15.59 8.19 -0.71
N ARG A 163 -16.73 7.72 -0.18
CA ARG A 163 -16.87 6.37 0.40
C ARG A 163 -16.57 5.23 -0.59
N PRO A 164 -17.03 5.27 -1.86
CA PRO A 164 -16.67 4.25 -2.84
C PRO A 164 -15.16 4.19 -3.12
N GLY A 165 -14.50 5.36 -3.21
CA GLY A 165 -13.05 5.46 -3.36
C GLY A 165 -12.31 4.90 -2.15
N PHE A 166 -12.76 5.26 -0.94
CA PHE A 166 -12.21 4.72 0.31
C PHE A 166 -12.32 3.19 0.40
N ARG A 167 -13.47 2.61 0.08
CA ARG A 167 -13.65 1.15 0.07
C ARG A 167 -12.75 0.46 -0.96
N THR A 168 -12.63 1.04 -2.16
CA THR A 168 -11.76 0.50 -3.21
C THR A 168 -10.30 0.51 -2.76
N LEU A 169 -9.83 1.64 -2.24
CA LEU A 169 -8.47 1.77 -1.73
C LEU A 169 -8.22 0.83 -0.55
N LEU A 170 -9.14 0.77 0.41
CA LEU A 170 -8.97 -0.11 1.57
C LEU A 170 -8.93 -1.59 1.16
N ALA A 171 -9.75 -1.98 0.18
CA ALA A 171 -9.75 -3.32 -0.34
C ALA A 171 -8.42 -3.66 -1.03
N HIS A 172 -7.81 -2.70 -1.74
CA HIS A 172 -6.45 -2.83 -2.28
C HIS A 172 -5.42 -3.00 -1.16
N GLU A 173 -5.35 -2.06 -0.23
CA GLU A 173 -4.32 -2.04 0.82
C GLU A 173 -4.38 -3.25 1.77
N PHE A 174 -5.56 -3.82 1.98
CA PHE A 174 -5.71 -5.05 2.76
C PHE A 174 -4.99 -6.25 2.13
N ALA A 175 -4.95 -6.35 0.79
CA ALA A 175 -4.25 -7.44 0.12
C ALA A 175 -2.75 -7.44 0.42
N HIS A 176 -2.17 -6.27 0.70
CA HIS A 176 -0.75 -6.13 1.04
C HIS A 176 -0.42 -6.56 2.48
N ALA A 177 -1.41 -6.73 3.36
CA ALA A 177 -1.17 -7.09 4.76
C ALA A 177 -0.48 -8.46 4.94
N PRO A 178 -0.93 -9.55 4.27
CA PRO A 178 -0.23 -10.84 4.32
C PRO A 178 0.98 -10.94 3.39
N GLN A 179 1.19 -9.97 2.50
CA GLN A 179 2.33 -10.01 1.58
C GLN A 179 3.66 -9.80 2.33
N PRO A 180 4.66 -10.66 2.08
CA PRO A 180 5.93 -10.57 2.78
C PRO A 180 6.66 -9.28 2.45
N GLU A 181 7.42 -8.77 3.42
CA GLU A 181 8.43 -7.76 3.14
C GLU A 181 9.58 -8.41 2.39
N TRP A 182 10.14 -7.67 1.44
CA TRP A 182 11.35 -8.09 0.74
C TRP A 182 12.54 -7.36 1.34
N PRO A 183 13.51 -8.09 1.95
CA PRO A 183 14.80 -7.54 2.32
C PRO A 183 15.49 -6.84 1.16
N ASP A 184 16.38 -5.89 1.44
CA ASP A 184 17.03 -5.07 0.41
C ASP A 184 17.79 -5.88 -0.66
N ASP A 185 18.30 -7.05 -0.30
CA ASP A 185 19.00 -7.97 -1.19
C ASP A 185 18.10 -9.01 -1.88
N ALA A 186 16.80 -9.01 -1.59
CA ALA A 186 15.86 -9.97 -2.17
C ALA A 186 15.76 -9.79 -3.70
N PRO A 187 15.89 -10.87 -4.50
CA PRO A 187 15.79 -10.81 -5.95
C PRO A 187 14.48 -10.18 -6.46
N GLN A 188 13.38 -10.35 -5.72
CA GLN A 188 12.07 -9.77 -6.02
C GLN A 188 12.10 -8.23 -6.07
N ARG A 189 12.99 -7.58 -5.31
CA ARG A 189 13.16 -6.12 -5.39
C ARG A 189 13.75 -5.68 -6.73
N ARG A 190 14.36 -6.58 -7.48
CA ARG A 190 15.05 -6.31 -8.76
C ARG A 190 14.30 -6.93 -9.94
N ASP A 191 13.03 -7.29 -9.74
CA ASP A 191 12.22 -7.97 -10.73
C ASP A 191 10.89 -7.26 -10.95
N LEU A 192 10.74 -6.69 -12.16
CA LEU A 192 9.53 -6.00 -12.59
C LEU A 192 8.28 -6.88 -12.47
N LEU A 193 8.40 -8.19 -12.72
CA LEU A 193 7.28 -9.12 -12.58
C LEU A 193 6.83 -9.24 -11.13
N ALA A 194 7.77 -9.28 -10.19
CA ALA A 194 7.41 -9.37 -8.78
C ALA A 194 6.62 -8.14 -8.33
N TRP A 195 7.03 -6.94 -8.77
CA TRP A 195 6.30 -5.70 -8.48
C TRP A 195 4.91 -5.71 -9.10
N ALA A 196 4.80 -6.07 -10.39
CA ALA A 196 3.53 -6.18 -11.08
C ALA A 196 2.60 -7.17 -10.38
N LEU A 197 3.07 -8.37 -10.04
CA LEU A 197 2.26 -9.35 -9.35
C LEU A 197 1.89 -8.92 -7.92
N ARG A 198 2.75 -8.17 -7.22
CA ARG A 198 2.45 -7.68 -5.88
C ARG A 198 1.27 -6.69 -5.89
N GLU A 199 1.33 -5.71 -6.79
CA GLU A 199 0.28 -4.69 -6.94
C GLU A 199 -0.96 -5.23 -7.65
N GLY A 200 -0.75 -6.03 -8.70
CA GLY A 200 -1.84 -6.68 -9.41
C GLY A 200 -2.61 -7.70 -8.56
N ALA A 201 -1.97 -8.31 -7.56
CA ALA A 201 -2.69 -9.12 -6.56
C ALA A 201 -3.63 -8.27 -5.72
N ALA A 202 -3.21 -7.06 -5.35
CA ALA A 202 -4.01 -6.13 -4.57
C ALA A 202 -5.20 -5.59 -5.37
N ASP A 203 -5.00 -5.24 -6.64
CA ASP A 203 -6.08 -4.89 -7.56
C ASP A 203 -7.05 -6.06 -7.80
N TYR A 204 -6.53 -7.27 -8.03
CA TYR A 204 -7.35 -8.46 -8.27
C TYR A 204 -8.22 -8.80 -7.05
N LEU A 205 -7.60 -8.89 -5.87
CA LEU A 205 -8.33 -9.21 -4.64
C LEU A 205 -9.26 -8.09 -4.23
N GLY A 206 -8.83 -6.83 -4.38
CA GLY A 206 -9.63 -5.64 -4.10
C GLY A 206 -10.90 -5.58 -4.95
N ALA A 207 -10.83 -5.95 -6.23
CA ALA A 207 -12.01 -6.13 -7.09
C ALA A 207 -12.86 -7.33 -6.65
N LEU A 208 -12.22 -8.50 -6.44
CA LEU A 208 -12.90 -9.75 -6.10
C LEU A 208 -13.75 -9.63 -4.81
N VAL A 209 -13.19 -9.07 -3.73
CA VAL A 209 -13.91 -8.98 -2.45
C VAL A 209 -15.08 -7.98 -2.51
N ARG A 210 -14.97 -6.96 -3.36
CA ARG A 210 -16.06 -6.00 -3.59
C ARG A 210 -17.16 -6.54 -4.51
N GLY A 211 -16.93 -7.70 -5.13
CA GLY A 211 -17.85 -8.33 -6.09
C GLY A 211 -17.77 -7.74 -7.49
N ASP A 212 -16.71 -6.99 -7.79
CA ASP A 212 -16.44 -6.44 -9.12
C ASP A 212 -15.73 -7.49 -10.00
N ASP A 213 -15.58 -7.18 -11.29
CA ASP A 213 -14.78 -8.00 -12.21
C ASP A 213 -13.28 -7.87 -11.88
N PRO A 214 -12.60 -8.93 -11.41
CA PRO A 214 -11.18 -8.89 -11.08
C PRO A 214 -10.28 -9.10 -12.30
N SER A 215 -10.85 -9.23 -13.50
CA SER A 215 -10.08 -9.53 -14.71
C SER A 215 -9.25 -8.36 -15.21
N GLY A 216 -9.52 -7.12 -14.81
CA GLY A 216 -8.89 -5.93 -15.38
C GLY A 216 -9.39 -5.56 -16.78
N ALA A 217 -10.43 -6.23 -17.29
CA ALA A 217 -11.00 -5.95 -18.61
C ALA A 217 -11.64 -4.56 -18.73
N GLY A 218 -11.92 -3.89 -17.60
CA GLY A 218 -12.44 -2.51 -17.57
C GLY A 218 -11.48 -1.47 -18.16
N ASN A 219 -10.17 -1.75 -18.25
CA ASN A 219 -9.21 -0.86 -18.89
C ASN A 219 -9.18 -1.06 -20.41
N ALA A 220 -10.14 -0.45 -21.12
CA ALA A 220 -10.30 -0.60 -22.57
C ALA A 220 -9.05 -0.19 -23.37
N TRP A 221 -8.31 0.84 -22.91
CA TRP A 221 -7.08 1.29 -23.58
C TRP A 221 -5.99 0.23 -23.54
N ALA A 222 -5.79 -0.39 -22.37
CA ALA A 222 -4.79 -1.42 -22.16
C ALA A 222 -5.20 -2.74 -22.83
N MET A 223 -6.48 -3.11 -22.75
CA MET A 223 -7.03 -4.28 -23.43
C MET A 223 -6.81 -4.24 -24.95
N ALA A 224 -7.04 -3.09 -25.59
CA ALA A 224 -6.78 -2.91 -27.02
C ALA A 224 -5.30 -3.05 -27.41
N ARG A 225 -4.38 -3.04 -26.44
CA ARG A 225 -2.93 -3.09 -26.61
C ARG A 225 -2.28 -4.26 -25.88
N GLU A 226 -3.08 -5.22 -25.39
CA GLU A 226 -2.65 -6.23 -24.44
C GLU A 226 -1.39 -6.97 -24.90
N ALA A 227 -1.39 -7.55 -26.10
CA ALA A 227 -0.24 -8.29 -26.62
C ALA A 227 1.03 -7.42 -26.75
N ALA A 228 0.88 -6.16 -27.19
CA ALA A 228 2.01 -5.25 -27.34
C ALA A 228 2.58 -4.82 -25.97
N LEU A 229 1.71 -4.56 -25.00
CA LEU A 229 2.10 -4.23 -23.63
C LEU A 229 2.84 -5.38 -22.95
N PHE A 230 2.35 -6.63 -23.09
CA PHE A 230 3.04 -7.79 -22.53
C PHE A 230 4.42 -8.02 -23.18
N ALA A 231 4.54 -7.82 -24.49
CA ALA A 231 5.83 -7.91 -25.17
C ALA A 231 6.82 -6.82 -24.71
N GLU A 232 6.34 -5.58 -24.49
CA GLU A 232 7.14 -4.49 -23.92
C GLU A 232 7.56 -4.79 -22.48
N PHE A 233 6.61 -5.25 -21.65
CA PHE A 233 6.84 -5.59 -20.25
C PHE A 233 7.93 -6.65 -20.08
N HIS A 234 7.90 -7.71 -20.90
CA HIS A 234 8.93 -8.75 -20.85
C HIS A 234 10.32 -8.23 -21.24
N ARG A 235 10.41 -7.30 -22.21
CA ARG A 235 11.68 -6.65 -22.55
C ARG A 235 12.18 -5.78 -21.41
N ASP A 236 11.34 -4.92 -20.84
CA ASP A 236 11.72 -4.06 -19.72
C ASP A 236 12.11 -4.86 -18.46
N ARG A 237 11.42 -5.97 -18.19
CA ARG A 237 11.80 -6.90 -17.12
C ARG A 237 13.22 -7.44 -17.35
N ALA A 238 13.54 -7.86 -18.57
CA ALA A 238 14.86 -8.36 -18.92
C ALA A 238 15.93 -7.26 -18.78
N THR A 239 15.64 -6.04 -19.26
CA THR A 239 16.50 -4.87 -19.11
C THR A 239 16.76 -4.57 -17.64
N MET A 240 15.70 -4.47 -16.83
CA MET A 240 15.82 -4.19 -15.39
C MET A 240 16.68 -5.23 -14.67
N ARG A 241 16.49 -6.54 -14.95
CA ARG A 241 17.33 -7.60 -14.39
C ARG A 241 18.79 -7.49 -14.83
N ALA A 242 19.06 -7.13 -16.07
CA ALA A 242 20.42 -6.96 -16.58
C ALA A 242 21.13 -5.74 -15.99
N HIS A 243 20.38 -4.67 -15.70
CA HIS A 243 20.89 -3.37 -15.26
C HIS A 243 20.78 -3.12 -13.74
N TRP A 244 20.17 -4.04 -12.99
CA TRP A 244 20.08 -4.00 -11.52
C TRP A 244 20.70 -5.24 -10.88
N GLN A 245 22.03 -5.30 -10.86
CA GLN A 245 22.78 -6.43 -10.29
C GLN A 245 23.33 -6.19 -8.87
N GLY A 246 23.19 -4.97 -8.33
CA GLY A 246 23.74 -4.56 -7.03
C GLY A 246 22.72 -3.93 -6.08
N ALA A 247 23.23 -3.17 -5.10
CA ALA A 247 22.41 -2.49 -4.09
C ALA A 247 21.49 -1.40 -4.67
N ALA A 248 21.87 -0.78 -5.79
CA ALA A 248 21.11 0.24 -6.47
C ALA A 248 20.98 -0.07 -7.97
N PRO A 249 19.85 0.30 -8.62
CA PRO A 249 19.70 0.24 -10.06
C PRO A 249 20.52 1.34 -10.75
N ASP A 250 20.98 1.09 -11.97
CA ASP A 250 21.45 2.17 -12.84
C ASP A 250 20.28 2.94 -13.49
N ALA A 251 20.58 4.00 -14.25
CA ALA A 251 19.57 4.82 -14.90
C ALA A 251 18.68 4.04 -15.90
N VAL A 252 19.22 3.02 -16.54
CA VAL A 252 18.49 2.19 -17.53
C VAL A 252 17.49 1.29 -16.80
N ALA A 253 17.88 0.67 -15.69
CA ALA A 253 16.96 -0.09 -14.85
C ALA A 253 15.87 0.81 -14.24
N ILE A 254 16.21 2.03 -13.83
CA ILE A 254 15.23 3.01 -13.33
C ILE A 254 14.22 3.34 -14.41
N GLU A 255 14.66 3.68 -15.63
CA GLU A 255 13.75 4.01 -16.74
C GLU A 255 12.83 2.84 -17.12
N SER A 256 13.39 1.62 -17.24
CA SER A 256 12.57 0.44 -17.52
C SER A 256 11.56 0.15 -16.42
N GLY A 257 11.87 0.41 -15.15
CA GLY A 257 10.93 0.26 -14.04
C GLY A 257 9.85 1.34 -14.02
N THR A 258 10.24 2.62 -14.11
CA THR A 258 9.31 3.75 -14.02
C THR A 258 8.40 3.88 -15.24
N ARG A 259 8.71 3.23 -16.37
CA ARG A 259 7.74 3.08 -17.47
C ARG A 259 6.43 2.39 -17.03
N TRP A 260 6.46 1.59 -15.97
CA TRP A 260 5.32 0.79 -15.49
C TRP A 260 4.75 1.26 -14.15
N PHE A 261 5.51 2.03 -13.37
CA PHE A 261 5.19 2.43 -12.00
C PHE A 261 5.59 3.90 -11.73
N TRP A 262 4.79 4.61 -10.95
CA TRP A 262 5.05 5.98 -10.47
C TRP A 262 5.26 6.99 -11.59
N ASN A 263 4.45 6.90 -12.64
CA ASN A 263 4.60 7.67 -13.87
C ASN A 263 3.37 8.53 -14.22
N ALA A 264 2.69 9.04 -13.19
CA ALA A 264 1.49 9.88 -13.32
C ALA A 264 1.70 11.15 -14.19
N GLU A 265 2.95 11.56 -14.42
CA GLU A 265 3.31 12.72 -15.25
C GLU A 265 3.42 12.41 -16.76
N SER A 266 3.28 11.15 -17.18
CA SER A 266 3.36 10.76 -18.59
C SER A 266 1.99 10.89 -19.30
N PRO A 267 1.82 11.80 -20.28
CA PRO A 267 0.50 12.02 -20.91
C PRO A 267 0.15 10.98 -21.98
N GLU A 268 1.08 10.12 -22.39
CA GLU A 268 0.93 9.26 -23.57
C GLU A 268 0.27 7.90 -23.30
N ARG A 269 0.29 7.44 -22.04
CA ARG A 269 -0.28 6.15 -21.61
C ARG A 269 -0.90 6.27 -20.22
N PRO A 270 -1.90 5.42 -19.88
CA PRO A 270 -2.38 5.31 -18.51
C PRO A 270 -1.22 5.09 -17.53
N GLN A 271 -1.29 5.76 -16.39
CA GLN A 271 -0.33 5.59 -15.30
C GLN A 271 -0.37 4.15 -14.74
N ASP A 272 0.74 3.74 -14.14
CA ASP A 272 0.85 2.55 -13.30
C ASP A 272 0.37 1.24 -13.96
N LEU A 273 0.54 1.11 -15.28
CA LEU A 273 0.13 -0.08 -16.04
C LEU A 273 0.77 -1.39 -15.55
N GLY A 274 1.83 -1.34 -14.75
CA GLY A 274 2.38 -2.52 -14.07
C GLY A 274 1.35 -3.21 -13.15
N TYR A 275 0.47 -2.46 -12.51
CA TYR A 275 -0.63 -2.97 -11.69
C TYR A 275 -1.59 -3.81 -12.54
N TRP A 276 -2.02 -3.24 -13.67
CA TRP A 276 -2.90 -3.90 -14.63
C TRP A 276 -2.26 -5.16 -15.23
N ILE A 277 -0.98 -5.11 -15.63
CA ILE A 277 -0.25 -6.29 -16.11
C ILE A 277 -0.30 -7.42 -15.08
N GLY A 278 0.02 -7.11 -13.82
CA GLY A 278 -0.04 -8.09 -12.74
C GLY A 278 -1.44 -8.65 -12.52
N GLN A 279 -2.46 -7.80 -12.54
CA GLN A 279 -3.86 -8.21 -12.39
C GLN A 279 -4.28 -9.18 -13.51
N ARG A 280 -3.88 -8.91 -14.77
CA ARG A 280 -4.12 -9.80 -15.91
C ARG A 280 -3.43 -11.15 -15.74
N ILE A 281 -2.17 -11.16 -15.30
CA ILE A 281 -1.42 -12.39 -15.04
C ILE A 281 -2.12 -13.21 -13.95
N TRP A 282 -2.50 -12.59 -12.84
CA TRP A 282 -3.24 -13.28 -11.77
C TRP A 282 -4.59 -13.80 -12.21
N HIS A 283 -5.35 -13.01 -12.96
CA HIS A 283 -6.61 -13.49 -13.53
C HIS A 283 -6.40 -14.71 -14.41
N GLY A 284 -5.38 -14.68 -15.28
CA GLY A 284 -5.01 -15.82 -16.11
C GLY A 284 -4.61 -17.06 -15.29
N TYR A 285 -3.83 -16.87 -14.22
CA TYR A 285 -3.38 -17.91 -13.31
C TYR A 285 -4.55 -18.55 -12.55
N VAL A 286 -5.38 -17.74 -11.90
CA VAL A 286 -6.54 -18.21 -11.11
C VAL A 286 -7.56 -18.93 -11.99
N THR A 287 -7.80 -18.43 -13.21
CA THR A 287 -8.74 -19.06 -14.15
C THR A 287 -8.28 -20.45 -14.59
N ARG A 288 -6.97 -20.68 -14.70
CA ARG A 288 -6.39 -21.96 -15.11
C ARG A 288 -6.09 -22.90 -13.95
N ALA A 289 -6.16 -22.41 -12.71
CA ALA A 289 -5.80 -23.19 -11.55
C ALA A 289 -6.85 -24.29 -11.27
N PRO A 290 -6.43 -25.54 -11.04
CA PRO A 290 -7.34 -26.64 -10.69
C PRO A 290 -7.97 -26.44 -9.31
N ASP A 291 -7.24 -25.77 -8.39
CA ASP A 291 -7.72 -25.37 -7.08
C ASP A 291 -7.71 -23.85 -6.97
N ARG A 292 -8.90 -23.26 -7.16
CA ARG A 292 -9.10 -21.81 -7.08
C ARG A 292 -8.77 -21.25 -5.69
N THR A 293 -9.08 -21.98 -4.61
CA THR A 293 -8.82 -21.52 -3.24
C THR A 293 -7.33 -21.45 -2.98
N GLN A 294 -6.57 -22.46 -3.40
CA GLN A 294 -5.11 -22.42 -3.33
C GLN A 294 -4.53 -21.30 -4.19
N ALA A 295 -5.05 -21.10 -5.41
CA ALA A 295 -4.60 -20.01 -6.27
C ALA A 295 -4.83 -18.63 -5.63
N LEU A 296 -6.00 -18.40 -5.03
CA LEU A 296 -6.31 -17.16 -4.32
C LEU A 296 -5.37 -16.92 -3.13
N ARG A 297 -4.97 -17.97 -2.40
CA ARG A 297 -3.99 -17.82 -1.32
C ARG A 297 -2.60 -17.43 -1.81
N ARG A 298 -2.19 -17.85 -3.00
CA ARG A 298 -0.90 -17.46 -3.58
C ARG A 298 -0.81 -15.98 -3.92
N LEU A 299 -1.94 -15.30 -4.20
CA LEU A 299 -1.97 -13.84 -4.37
C LEU A 299 -1.51 -13.11 -3.10
N LEU A 300 -1.75 -13.69 -1.92
CA LEU A 300 -1.40 -13.09 -0.64
C LEU A 300 0.09 -13.20 -0.32
N THR A 301 0.81 -14.21 -0.83
CA THR A 301 2.21 -14.48 -0.47
C THR A 301 3.20 -14.19 -1.60
N LEU A 302 2.81 -14.42 -2.86
CA LEU A 302 3.66 -14.28 -4.04
C LEU A 302 5.03 -14.98 -3.89
N ASP A 303 5.00 -16.30 -3.63
CA ASP A 303 6.21 -17.06 -3.36
C ASP A 303 7.10 -17.26 -4.60
N ASP A 304 6.47 -17.50 -5.77
CA ASP A 304 7.16 -17.80 -7.03
C ASP A 304 6.55 -17.01 -8.20
N PRO A 305 7.04 -15.78 -8.46
CA PRO A 305 6.58 -14.94 -9.57
C PRO A 305 6.66 -15.63 -10.94
N ASP A 306 7.75 -16.36 -11.21
CA ASP A 306 7.98 -16.98 -12.51
C ASP A 306 7.03 -18.15 -12.76
N ALA A 307 6.75 -18.97 -11.73
CA ALA A 307 5.73 -20.02 -11.84
C ALA A 307 4.32 -19.45 -12.04
N VAL A 308 3.99 -18.32 -11.40
CA VAL A 308 2.70 -17.64 -11.63
C VAL A 308 2.59 -17.19 -13.09
N LEU A 309 3.63 -16.54 -13.63
CA LEU A 309 3.63 -16.13 -15.03
C LEU A 309 3.52 -17.33 -15.99
N GLN A 310 4.29 -18.39 -15.76
CA GLN A 310 4.28 -19.59 -16.61
C GLN A 310 2.89 -20.23 -16.70
N ASN A 311 2.16 -20.27 -15.59
CA ASN A 311 0.84 -20.90 -15.52
C ASN A 311 -0.32 -19.93 -15.81
N SER A 312 -0.04 -18.67 -16.10
CA SER A 312 -1.06 -17.64 -16.38
C SER A 312 -1.53 -17.58 -17.82
N GLY A 313 -0.77 -18.17 -18.76
CA GLY A 313 -0.96 -17.98 -20.19
C GLY A 313 -0.36 -16.68 -20.76
N TYR A 314 0.39 -15.91 -19.97
CA TYR A 314 1.09 -14.69 -20.41
C TYR A 314 2.62 -14.82 -20.48
N ALA A 315 3.16 -16.02 -20.21
CA ALA A 315 4.57 -16.28 -20.44
C ALA A 315 4.92 -16.06 -21.93
N PRO A 316 6.10 -15.49 -22.23
CA PRO A 316 6.55 -15.40 -23.61
C PRO A 316 6.65 -16.80 -24.20
N ALA A 317 6.35 -16.95 -25.49
CA ALA A 317 6.62 -18.19 -26.18
C ALA A 317 8.12 -18.50 -26.06
N VAL A 318 8.45 -19.75 -25.70
CA VAL A 318 9.84 -20.20 -25.76
C VAL A 318 10.24 -20.14 -27.22
N ALA A 319 11.27 -19.35 -27.54
CA ALA A 319 11.88 -19.42 -28.85
C ALA A 319 12.63 -20.76 -28.93
N ASP A 320 12.12 -21.67 -29.76
CA ASP A 320 12.82 -22.90 -30.15
C ASP A 320 14.12 -22.58 -30.91
#